data_AF-A0A9J9EPU5-F1
#
_entry.id   AF-A0A9J9EPU5-F1
#
_cell.length_a   1.000
_cell.length_b   1.000
_cell.length_c   1.000
_cell.angle_alpha   90.00
_cell.angle_beta   90.00
_cell.angle_gamma   90.00
#
_symmetry.space_group_name_H-M   'P 1'
#
loop_
_entity.id
_entity.type
_entity.pdbx_description
1 polymer ?
#
loop_
_entity_poly.entity_id
_entity_poly.type
_entity_poly.pdbx_seq_one_letter_code
_entity_poly.pdbx_strand_id
1 'polypeptide(L)'
;MTCITNVILTTSIHDGAWMNSDYGSVDILNDYLYNQYQGSRFNCVVEHSGGNKPMSCDIFIAAIDYLDVEAFIALFYQVSWDRPEEAQLLIRTEGQVTFTAYQAKI
;
A
#
# COMPACT_ATOMS: atom_id res chain seq x y z
N MET A 1 -7.57 13.14 -20.31
CA MET A 1 -7.34 11.73 -19.91
C MET A 1 -6.65 11.80 -18.57
N THR A 2 -7.19 11.14 -17.54
CA THR A 2 -6.62 11.14 -16.18
C THR A 2 -5.64 9.98 -16.07
N CYS A 3 -4.37 10.27 -15.77
CA CYS A 3 -3.35 9.25 -15.53
C CYS A 3 -3.56 8.65 -14.14
N ILE A 4 -4.41 7.61 -14.07
CA ILE A 4 -4.75 6.92 -12.82
C ILE A 4 -3.73 5.80 -12.59
N THR A 5 -3.08 5.82 -11.42
CA THR A 5 -2.22 4.75 -10.96
C THR A 5 -2.95 3.93 -9.91
N ASN A 6 -3.08 2.62 -10.16
CA ASN A 6 -3.65 1.68 -9.21
C ASN A 6 -2.52 1.11 -8.35
N VAL A 7 -2.70 1.12 -7.04
CA VAL A 7 -1.72 0.66 -6.07
C VAL A 7 -2.37 -0.33 -5.13
N ILE A 8 -1.73 -1.48 -4.94
CA ILE A 8 -2.14 -2.51 -3.98
C ILE A 8 -0.94 -2.81 -3.10
N LEU A 9 -1.13 -2.85 -1.79
CA LEU A 9 -0.10 -3.18 -0.81
C LEU A 9 -0.58 -4.37 0.02
N THR A 10 0.25 -5.39 0.15
CA THR A 10 0.07 -6.46 1.14
C THR A 10 1.09 -6.29 2.25
N THR A 11 0.72 -6.60 3.49
CA THR A 11 1.65 -6.61 4.62
C THR A 11 1.18 -7.58 5.71
N SER A 12 2.02 -7.79 6.73
CA SER A 12 1.64 -8.56 7.90
C SER A 12 0.47 -7.91 8.63
N ILE A 13 -0.34 -8.73 9.31
CA ILE A 13 -1.49 -8.21 10.07
C ILE A 13 -0.98 -7.25 11.14
N HIS A 14 -1.49 -6.01 11.13
CA HIS A 14 -1.12 -4.95 12.07
C HIS A 14 0.39 -4.59 12.06
N ASP A 15 1.04 -4.65 10.89
CA ASP A 15 2.46 -4.28 10.74
C ASP A 15 2.76 -2.87 11.28
N GLY A 16 3.68 -2.78 12.24
CA GLY A 16 4.10 -1.53 12.87
C GLY A 16 3.08 -0.91 13.84
N ALA A 17 1.94 -1.57 14.09
CA ALA A 17 0.91 -1.02 14.96
C ALA A 17 1.25 -1.20 16.46
N TRP A 18 1.26 -0.10 17.20
CA TRP A 18 1.22 -0.11 18.67
C TRP A 18 -0.23 -0.16 19.16
N MET A 19 -0.48 -0.65 20.39
CA MET A 19 -1.82 -0.76 20.98
C MET A 19 -2.69 0.48 20.67
N ASN A 20 -3.70 0.31 19.80
CA ASN A 20 -4.64 1.32 19.27
C ASN A 20 -4.20 2.20 18.08
N SER A 21 -3.11 1.90 17.37
CA SER A 21 -2.85 2.48 16.03
C SER A 21 -3.33 1.54 14.94
N ASP A 22 -3.86 2.08 13.84
CA ASP A 22 -4.48 1.26 12.81
C ASP A 22 -3.45 0.40 12.05
N TYR A 23 -2.35 0.97 11.49
CA TYR A 23 -1.42 0.21 10.64
C TYR A 23 0.01 0.82 10.52
N GLY A 24 0.66 1.18 11.63
CA GLY A 24 1.85 2.07 11.72
C GLY A 24 2.80 2.19 10.51
N SER A 25 3.26 1.10 9.89
CA SER A 25 4.11 1.15 8.68
C SER A 25 3.41 1.76 7.45
N VAL A 26 2.13 1.44 7.27
CA VAL A 26 1.26 1.94 6.18
C VAL A 26 0.92 3.41 6.37
N ASP A 27 0.87 3.90 7.61
CA ASP A 27 0.55 5.30 7.92
C ASP A 27 1.58 6.26 7.29
N ILE A 28 2.85 5.86 7.20
CA ILE A 28 3.90 6.63 6.51
C ILE A 28 3.54 6.83 5.02
N LEU A 29 3.04 5.79 4.36
CA LEU A 29 2.61 5.87 2.96
C LEU A 29 1.33 6.70 2.82
N ASN A 30 0.39 6.52 3.74
CA ASN A 30 -0.85 7.28 3.76
C ASN A 30 -0.61 8.77 3.99
N ASP A 31 0.31 9.15 4.86
CA ASP A 31 0.68 10.55 5.08
C ASP A 31 1.24 11.20 3.81
N TYR A 32 2.09 10.48 3.06
CA TYR A 32 2.56 10.95 1.77
C TYR A 32 1.42 11.13 0.77
N LEU A 33 0.55 10.12 0.64
CA LEU A 33 -0.59 10.19 -0.28
C LEU A 33 -1.56 11.32 0.09
N TYR A 34 -1.84 11.50 1.38
CA TYR A 34 -2.75 12.50 1.89
C TYR A 34 -2.24 13.91 1.58
N ASN A 35 -0.96 14.16 1.88
CA ASN A 35 -0.34 15.47 1.73
C ASN A 35 -0.10 15.86 0.27
N GLN A 36 0.24 14.90 -0.61
CA GLN A 36 0.62 15.18 -2.00
C GLN A 36 -0.53 14.99 -3.01
N TYR A 37 -1.54 14.19 -2.67
CA TYR A 37 -2.59 13.77 -3.62
C TYR A 37 -4.00 13.99 -3.06
N GLN A 38 -4.29 15.22 -2.59
CA GLN A 38 -5.64 15.68 -2.22
C GLN A 38 -6.37 14.80 -1.19
N GLY A 39 -5.65 14.33 -0.17
CA GLY A 39 -6.24 13.50 0.88
C GLY A 39 -6.44 12.04 0.48
N SER A 40 -5.84 11.61 -0.63
CA SER A 40 -5.85 10.20 -1.03
C SER A 40 -5.16 9.33 0.02
N ARG A 41 -5.64 8.10 0.16
CA ARG A 41 -5.09 7.11 1.11
C ARG A 41 -5.40 5.70 0.65
N PHE A 42 -4.63 4.76 1.15
CA PHE A 42 -5.00 3.35 1.13
C PHE A 42 -6.24 3.09 1.98
N ASN A 43 -7.07 2.15 1.51
CA ASN A 43 -8.13 1.56 2.33
C ASN A 43 -7.83 0.07 2.52
N CYS A 44 -7.90 -0.39 3.76
CA CYS A 44 -7.82 -1.81 4.09
C CYS A 44 -9.09 -2.51 3.60
N VAL A 45 -8.96 -3.64 2.90
CA VAL A 45 -10.09 -4.38 2.35
C VAL A 45 -10.33 -5.72 3.04
N VAL A 46 -9.64 -6.00 4.14
CA VAL A 46 -9.74 -7.28 4.86
C VAL A 46 -11.18 -7.56 5.32
N GLU A 47 -11.92 -6.56 5.78
CA GLU A 47 -13.32 -6.70 6.21
C GLU A 47 -14.29 -7.04 5.06
N HIS A 48 -13.87 -6.79 3.82
CA HIS A 48 -14.61 -7.10 2.60
C HIS A 48 -14.03 -8.30 1.85
N SER A 49 -13.10 -9.01 2.48
CA SER A 49 -12.31 -10.09 1.89
C SER A 49 -12.35 -11.34 2.76
N GLY A 50 -12.03 -12.48 2.16
CA GLY A 50 -12.10 -13.78 2.83
C GLY A 50 -13.48 -14.42 2.70
N GLY A 51 -13.48 -15.70 2.35
CA GLY A 51 -14.70 -16.50 2.28
C GLY A 51 -15.07 -17.03 3.66
N ASN A 52 -14.94 -18.35 3.83
CA ASN A 52 -15.20 -19.00 5.12
C ASN A 52 -14.09 -18.76 6.16
N LYS A 53 -13.03 -18.05 5.81
CA LYS A 53 -11.87 -17.76 6.67
C LYS A 53 -11.42 -16.32 6.45
N PRO A 54 -10.90 -15.65 7.50
CA PRO A 54 -10.25 -14.37 7.35
C PRO A 54 -8.98 -14.50 6.51
N MET A 55 -8.56 -13.39 5.93
CA MET A 55 -7.24 -13.28 5.30
C MET A 55 -6.14 -13.43 6.35
N SER A 56 -5.00 -13.98 5.94
CA SER A 56 -3.81 -14.13 6.79
C SER A 56 -2.81 -12.98 6.63
N CYS A 57 -3.22 -11.89 5.98
CA CYS A 57 -2.44 -10.68 5.74
C CYS A 57 -3.39 -9.49 5.58
N ASP A 58 -2.86 -8.28 5.78
CA ASP A 58 -3.59 -7.06 5.46
C ASP A 58 -3.39 -6.69 3.99
N ILE A 59 -4.47 -6.26 3.34
CA ILE A 59 -4.46 -5.80 1.95
C ILE A 59 -5.05 -4.39 1.88
N PHE A 60 -4.28 -3.51 1.26
CA PHE A 60 -4.57 -2.10 1.10
C PHE A 60 -4.65 -1.77 -0.39
N ILE A 61 -5.66 -0.98 -0.79
CA ILE A 61 -5.81 -0.55 -2.18
C ILE A 61 -6.06 0.96 -2.29
N ALA A 62 -5.57 1.56 -3.37
CA ALA A 62 -5.81 2.95 -3.73
C ALA A 62 -5.74 3.17 -5.26
N ALA A 63 -6.44 4.20 -5.74
CA ALA A 63 -6.32 4.72 -7.09
C ALA A 63 -5.95 6.20 -7.00
N ILE A 64 -4.81 6.59 -7.57
CA ILE A 64 -4.19 7.90 -7.37
C ILE A 64 -3.99 8.58 -8.73
N ASP A 65 -4.47 9.81 -8.86
CA ASP A 65 -4.25 10.64 -10.04
C ASP A 65 -2.80 11.17 -10.06
N TYR A 66 -2.11 10.96 -11.19
CA TYR A 66 -0.76 11.47 -11.46
C TYR A 66 0.29 11.12 -10.39
N LEU A 67 0.23 9.91 -9.82
CA LEU A 67 1.20 9.44 -8.83
C LEU A 67 2.63 9.49 -9.39
N ASP A 68 3.54 10.16 -8.67
CA ASP A 68 4.97 9.98 -8.85
C ASP A 68 5.37 8.59 -8.32
N VAL A 69 5.39 7.63 -9.24
CA VAL A 69 5.63 6.21 -8.95
C VAL A 69 7.03 5.98 -8.39
N GLU A 70 8.04 6.68 -8.93
CA GLU A 70 9.43 6.49 -8.49
C GLU A 70 9.63 6.99 -7.06
N ALA A 71 9.12 8.19 -6.75
CA ALA A 71 9.16 8.74 -5.40
C ALA A 71 8.40 7.86 -4.40
N PHE A 72 7.24 7.33 -4.81
CA PHE A 72 6.44 6.47 -3.96
C PHE A 72 7.10 5.11 -3.67
N ILE A 73 7.74 4.48 -4.68
CA ILE A 73 8.53 3.26 -4.49
C ILE A 73 9.74 3.54 -3.59
N ALA A 74 10.41 4.67 -3.78
CA ALA A 74 11.54 5.06 -2.93
C ALA A 74 11.11 5.21 -1.46
N LEU A 75 9.94 5.80 -1.20
CA LEU A 75 9.36 5.88 0.13
C LEU A 75 9.02 4.49 0.68
N PHE A 76 8.38 3.63 -0.11
CA PHE A 76 8.08 2.24 0.28
C PHE A 76 9.32 1.47 0.74
N TYR A 77 10.47 1.70 0.10
CA TYR A 77 11.75 1.09 0.51
C TYR A 77 12.41 1.72 1.74
N GLN A 78 11.93 2.87 2.21
CA GLN A 78 12.40 3.53 3.42
C GLN A 78 11.56 3.18 4.64
N VAL A 79 10.32 2.69 4.43
CA VAL A 79 9.47 2.21 5.52
C VAL A 79 10.15 1.02 6.21
N SER A 80 10.23 1.10 7.54
CA SER A 80 10.75 0.02 8.38
C SER A 80 9.62 -0.96 8.68
N TRP A 81 9.38 -1.88 7.76
CA TRP A 81 8.38 -2.95 7.91
C TRP A 81 8.78 -3.91 9.03
N ASP A 82 7.83 -4.35 9.85
CA ASP A 82 8.10 -5.37 10.89
C ASP A 82 8.36 -6.74 10.26
N ARG A 83 7.64 -7.07 9.19
CA ARG A 83 7.86 -8.27 8.36
C ARG A 83 8.05 -7.88 6.89
N PRO A 84 9.25 -7.43 6.49
CA PRO A 84 9.52 -7.01 5.12
C PRO A 84 9.30 -8.11 4.07
N GLU A 85 9.39 -9.38 4.45
CA GLU A 85 9.05 -10.52 3.59
C GLU A 85 7.55 -10.62 3.26
N GLU A 86 6.68 -10.08 4.12
CA GLU A 86 5.22 -10.03 3.91
C GLU A 86 4.76 -8.71 3.24
N ALA A 87 5.64 -7.70 3.19
CA ALA A 87 5.38 -6.40 2.61
C ALA A 87 5.67 -6.35 1.10
N GLN A 88 4.61 -6.29 0.28
CA GLN A 88 4.71 -6.24 -1.18
C GLN A 88 3.79 -5.17 -1.77
N LEU A 89 4.34 -4.35 -2.65
CA LEU A 89 3.65 -3.28 -3.35
C LEU A 89 3.44 -3.66 -4.82
N LEU A 90 2.23 -3.54 -5.32
CA LEU A 90 1.85 -3.76 -6.71
C LEU A 90 1.37 -2.44 -7.31
N ILE A 91 1.99 -2.01 -8.40
CA ILE A 91 1.62 -0.76 -9.09
C ILE A 91 1.26 -1.06 -10.54
N ARG A 92 0.17 -0.45 -11.02
CA ARG A 92 -0.19 -0.41 -12.44
C ARG A 92 -0.57 1.00 -12.84
N THR A 93 0.22 1.61 -13.72
CA THR A 93 -0.03 2.94 -14.29
C THR A 93 -0.92 2.85 -15.54
N GLU A 94 -1.38 4.01 -16.02
CA GLU A 94 -2.04 4.11 -17.33
C GLU A 94 -1.13 3.55 -18.44
N GLY A 95 -1.71 2.76 -19.35
CA GLY A 95 -0.99 2.11 -20.45
C GLY A 95 -0.28 0.78 -20.11
N GLN A 96 -0.16 0.42 -18.83
CA GLN A 96 0.37 -0.89 -18.44
C GLN A 96 -0.71 -1.97 -18.43
N VAL A 97 -0.39 -3.13 -18.99
CA VAL A 97 -1.31 -4.30 -19.05
C VAL A 97 -1.34 -5.05 -17.72
N THR A 98 -0.19 -5.13 -17.03
CA THR A 98 0.00 -5.91 -15.80
C THR A 98 0.51 -5.03 -14.66
N PHE A 99 0.31 -5.48 -13.43
CA PHE A 99 0.96 -4.89 -12.26
C PHE A 99 2.45 -5.23 -12.26
N THR A 100 3.26 -4.29 -11.78
CA THR A 100 4.65 -4.52 -11.40
C THR A 100 4.70 -4.68 -9.88
N ALA A 101 5.35 -5.75 -9.41
CA ALA A 101 5.50 -6.04 -7.98
C ALA A 101 6.86 -5.56 -7.46
N TYR A 102 6.86 -4.96 -6.27
CA TYR A 102 8.02 -4.48 -5.54
C TYR A 102 8.01 -5.09 -4.14
N GLN A 103 9.08 -5.78 -3.77
CA GLN A 103 9.24 -6.39 -2.44
C GLN A 103 9.98 -5.43 -1.51
N ALA A 104 9.55 -5.30 -0.26
CA ALA A 104 10.30 -4.52 0.72
C ALA A 104 11.74 -5.07 0.91
N LYS A 105 12.65 -4.20 1.33
CA LYS A 105 14.04 -4.58 1.59
C LYS A 105 14.14 -5.28 2.94
N ILE A 106 14.92 -6.35 2.98
CA ILE A 106 15.31 -7.09 4.18
C ILE A 106 16.60 -6.49 4.74
#